data_AF-I3YJD5-F1
#
_entry.id   AF-I3YJD5-F1
#
_cell.length_a   1.000
_cell.length_b   1.000
_cell.length_c   1.000
_cell.angle_alpha   90.00
_cell.angle_beta   90.00
_cell.angle_gamma   90.00
#
_symmetry.space_group_name_H-M   'P 1'
#
loop_
_entity.id
_entity.type
_entity.pdbx_description
1 polymer ?
#
loop_
_entity_poly.entity_id
_entity_poly.type
_entity_poly.pdbx_seq_one_letter_code
_entity_poly.pdbx_strand_id
1 'polypeptide(L)'
;MSYQIITRITITPDLRVMVRMAANNIRPLDFRYDEVVSLTETLRTKGRPTLELELLSLFFKGLWQGRTRYDRAVGYTLLTDGIDKYEAWERCREDKEYERGLLLRMRGFLHYRPVPCRCHLEYQRSPVRRIYVGYISFSRQRRRIFPSVLDAQAALFAKGWNPDKFQIVEEETNPKSEIQ
;
A
#
# COMPACT_ATOMS: atom_id res chain seq x y z
N MET A 1 10.09 4.92 -16.08
CA MET A 1 8.62 5.01 -15.93
C MET A 1 8.32 5.96 -14.78
N SER A 2 7.50 6.99 -15.00
CA SER A 2 6.95 7.80 -13.91
C SER A 2 5.77 7.06 -13.28
N TYR A 3 5.68 7.08 -11.95
CA TYR A 3 4.52 6.58 -11.22
C TYR A 3 3.73 7.75 -10.65
N GLN A 4 2.40 7.59 -10.56
CA GLN A 4 1.51 8.59 -9.98
C GLN A 4 1.42 8.38 -8.47
N ILE A 5 1.57 9.46 -7.70
CA ILE A 5 1.40 9.43 -6.25
C ILE A 5 -0.04 9.76 -5.92
N ILE A 6 -0.78 8.77 -5.44
CA ILE A 6 -2.20 8.85 -5.09
C ILE A 6 -2.35 9.06 -3.59
N THR A 7 -3.10 10.08 -3.20
CA THR A 7 -3.40 10.36 -1.79
C THR A 7 -4.85 10.11 -1.42
N ARG A 8 -5.77 10.20 -2.40
CA ARG A 8 -7.20 9.97 -2.17
C ARG A 8 -7.87 9.51 -3.46
N ILE A 9 -8.78 8.56 -3.34
CA ILE A 9 -9.70 8.13 -4.40
C ILE A 9 -11.10 8.31 -3.82
N THR A 10 -11.96 9.05 -4.53
CA THR A 10 -13.32 9.37 -4.12
C THR A 10 -14.27 8.97 -5.23
N ILE A 11 -15.36 8.27 -4.89
CA ILE A 11 -16.48 8.07 -5.80
C ILE A 11 -17.54 9.10 -5.41
N THR A 12 -17.92 9.96 -6.35
CA THR A 12 -18.95 10.98 -6.13
C THR A 12 -20.36 10.40 -6.30
N PRO A 13 -21.41 11.10 -5.82
CA PRO A 13 -22.80 10.66 -6.00
C PRO A 13 -23.22 10.48 -7.46
N ASP A 14 -22.66 11.27 -8.39
CA ASP A 14 -22.87 11.17 -9.85
C ASP A 14 -21.96 10.12 -10.53
N LEU A 15 -21.46 9.17 -9.74
CA LEU A 15 -20.66 8.02 -10.17
C LEU A 15 -19.38 8.41 -10.92
N ARG A 16 -18.70 9.49 -10.50
CA ARG A 16 -17.38 9.86 -11.02
C ARG A 16 -16.28 9.40 -10.08
N VAL A 17 -15.18 8.92 -10.66
CA VAL A 17 -13.99 8.51 -9.91
C VAL A 17 -13.01 9.68 -9.89
N MET A 18 -12.96 10.38 -8.77
CA MET A 18 -12.09 11.53 -8.55
C MET A 18 -10.85 11.10 -7.77
N VAL A 19 -9.68 11.56 -8.20
CA VAL A 19 -8.40 11.15 -7.63
C VAL A 19 -7.55 12.36 -7.29
N ARG A 20 -7.05 12.40 -6.04
CA ARG A 20 -6.03 13.36 -5.62
C ARG A 20 -4.66 12.76 -5.90
N MET A 21 -3.96 13.28 -6.91
CA MET A 21 -2.70 12.71 -7.40
C MET A 21 -1.64 13.75 -7.73
N ALA A 22 -0.36 13.34 -7.65
CA ALA A 22 0.75 14.03 -8.28
C ALA A 22 1.25 13.19 -9.47
N ALA A 23 1.53 13.86 -10.59
CA ALA A 23 1.86 13.20 -11.86
C ALA A 23 3.20 12.44 -11.84
N ASN A 24 4.10 12.81 -10.93
CA ASN A 24 5.38 12.15 -10.71
C ASN A 24 5.85 12.32 -9.26
N ASN A 25 7.03 11.81 -8.96
CA ASN A 25 7.66 11.83 -7.64
C ASN A 25 8.74 12.91 -7.47
N ILE A 26 8.89 13.82 -8.43
CA ILE A 26 9.87 14.91 -8.39
C ILE A 26 9.35 15.98 -7.44
N ARG A 27 10.22 16.50 -6.58
CA ARG A 27 9.87 17.56 -5.63
C ARG A 27 10.08 18.94 -6.26
N PRO A 28 9.19 19.92 -6.01
CA PRO A 28 7.98 19.85 -5.18
C PRO A 28 6.85 19.04 -5.84
N LEU A 29 6.06 18.34 -5.03
CA LEU A 29 4.91 17.55 -5.51
C LEU A 29 3.71 18.47 -5.72
N ASP A 30 3.23 18.56 -6.96
CA ASP A 30 1.99 19.27 -7.31
C ASP A 30 0.80 18.28 -7.29
N PHE A 31 -0.07 18.41 -6.28
CA PHE A 31 -1.22 17.54 -6.11
C PHE A 31 -2.48 18.17 -6.70
N ARG A 32 -3.05 17.49 -7.70
CA ARG A 32 -4.29 17.90 -8.37
C ARG A 32 -5.42 16.94 -8.02
N TYR A 33 -6.64 17.43 -8.14
CA TYR A 33 -7.85 16.66 -7.89
C TYR A 33 -8.69 16.61 -9.15
N ASP A 34 -8.59 15.50 -9.88
CA ASP A 34 -9.15 15.37 -11.21
C ASP A 34 -9.95 14.08 -11.35
N GLU A 35 -10.85 14.06 -12.32
CA GLU A 35 -11.56 12.85 -12.71
C GLU A 35 -10.64 11.93 -13.52
N VAL A 36 -10.70 10.64 -13.23
CA VAL A 36 -10.11 9.62 -14.08
C VAL A 36 -11.21 9.01 -14.96
N VAL A 37 -11.36 9.55 -16.17
CA VAL A 37 -12.47 9.24 -17.09
C VAL A 37 -12.61 7.74 -17.33
N SER A 38 -11.51 7.03 -17.57
CA SER A 38 -11.53 5.58 -17.80
C SER A 38 -12.11 4.79 -16.61
N LEU A 39 -11.79 5.20 -15.38
CA LEU A 39 -12.31 4.56 -14.17
C LEU A 39 -13.77 4.94 -13.92
N THR A 40 -14.17 6.17 -14.24
CA THR A 40 -15.59 6.58 -14.25
C THR A 40 -16.39 5.71 -15.24
N GLU A 41 -15.87 5.49 -16.44
CA GLU A 41 -16.51 4.63 -17.44
C GLU A 41 -16.61 3.18 -16.96
N THR A 42 -15.53 2.61 -16.40
CA THR A 42 -15.59 1.27 -15.78
C THR A 42 -16.65 1.20 -14.69
N LEU A 43 -16.72 2.22 -13.81
CA LEU A 43 -17.71 2.26 -12.74
C LEU A 43 -19.14 2.27 -13.29
N ARG A 44 -19.41 3.08 -14.32
CA ARG A 44 -20.75 3.24 -14.90
C ARG A 44 -21.19 2.01 -15.71
N THR A 45 -20.27 1.40 -16.44
CA THR A 45 -20.58 0.30 -17.37
C THR A 45 -20.51 -1.08 -16.73
N LYS A 46 -19.54 -1.31 -15.84
CA LYS A 46 -19.24 -2.63 -15.25
C LYS A 46 -19.42 -2.68 -13.74
N GLY A 47 -19.68 -1.54 -13.10
CA GLY A 47 -19.95 -1.45 -11.69
C GLY A 47 -18.71 -1.46 -10.79
N ARG A 48 -18.97 -1.26 -9.50
CA ARG A 48 -17.95 -1.13 -8.45
C ARG A 48 -17.02 -2.33 -8.28
N PRO A 49 -17.48 -3.60 -8.36
CA PRO A 49 -16.57 -4.73 -8.22
C PRO A 49 -15.45 -4.74 -9.27
N THR A 50 -15.77 -4.38 -10.52
CA THR A 50 -14.79 -4.31 -11.60
C THR A 50 -13.83 -3.13 -11.41
N LEU A 51 -14.35 -1.97 -11.00
CA LEU A 51 -13.53 -0.81 -10.64
C LEU A 51 -12.50 -1.16 -9.55
N GLU A 52 -12.90 -1.90 -8.51
CA GLU A 52 -12.00 -2.29 -7.43
C GLU A 52 -10.84 -3.17 -7.93
N LEU A 53 -11.10 -4.10 -8.85
CA LEU A 53 -10.05 -4.94 -9.47
C LEU A 53 -9.11 -4.12 -10.35
N GLU A 54 -9.64 -3.15 -11.10
CA GLU A 54 -8.83 -2.25 -11.93
C GLU A 54 -7.90 -1.38 -11.07
N LEU A 55 -8.44 -0.80 -9.99
CA LEU A 55 -7.65 -0.06 -9.00
C LEU A 55 -6.55 -0.94 -8.39
N LEU A 56 -6.88 -2.17 -7.97
CA LEU A 56 -5.88 -3.12 -7.46
C LEU A 56 -4.78 -3.40 -8.49
N SER A 57 -5.15 -3.58 -9.76
CA SER A 57 -4.18 -3.80 -10.85
C SER A 57 -3.22 -2.61 -10.99
N LEU A 58 -3.72 -1.37 -10.92
CA LEU A 58 -2.89 -0.15 -11.00
C LEU A 58 -1.86 -0.05 -9.86
N PHE A 59 -2.26 -0.38 -8.62
CA PHE A 59 -1.35 -0.40 -7.47
C PHE A 59 -0.36 -1.58 -7.54
N PHE A 60 -0.84 -2.77 -7.93
CA PHE A 60 0.00 -3.96 -8.08
C PHE A 60 1.11 -3.74 -9.11
N LYS A 61 0.75 -3.27 -10.32
CA LYS A 61 1.69 -2.94 -11.40
C LYS A 61 2.62 -1.77 -11.08
N GLY A 62 2.39 -1.06 -9.97
CA GLY A 62 3.22 0.07 -9.53
C GLY A 62 3.03 1.35 -10.33
N LEU A 63 1.99 1.40 -11.18
CA LEU A 63 1.58 2.62 -11.89
C LEU A 63 1.12 3.68 -10.90
N TRP A 64 0.38 3.23 -9.87
CA TRP A 64 -0.10 4.05 -8.78
C TRP A 64 0.58 3.65 -7.47
N GLN A 65 0.96 4.65 -6.68
CA GLN A 65 1.56 4.47 -5.35
C GLN A 65 0.88 5.38 -4.35
N GLY A 66 0.74 4.96 -3.11
CA GLY A 66 0.14 5.80 -2.08
C GLY A 66 -0.24 5.02 -0.84
N ARG A 67 -0.48 5.70 0.29
CA ARG A 67 -0.89 5.02 1.52
C ARG A 67 -2.41 4.83 1.55
N THR A 68 -2.93 4.09 0.58
CA THR A 68 -4.38 3.82 0.44
C THR A 68 -4.74 2.40 0.88
N ARG A 69 -6.04 2.08 0.94
CA ARG A 69 -6.49 0.71 1.17
C ARG A 69 -6.06 -0.28 0.07
N TYR A 70 -5.86 0.20 -1.15
CA TYR A 70 -5.44 -0.63 -2.29
C TYR A 70 -3.97 -1.02 -2.16
N ASP A 71 -3.10 -0.07 -1.82
CA ASP A 71 -1.69 -0.33 -1.52
C ASP A 71 -1.52 -1.33 -0.37
N ARG A 72 -2.31 -1.16 0.70
CA ARG A 72 -2.34 -2.12 1.82
C ARG A 72 -2.82 -3.51 1.38
N ALA A 73 -3.89 -3.59 0.60
CA ALA A 73 -4.42 -4.87 0.13
C ALA A 73 -3.41 -5.65 -0.72
N VAL A 74 -2.69 -4.95 -1.60
CA VAL A 74 -1.56 -5.53 -2.36
C VAL A 74 -0.48 -6.01 -1.40
N GLY A 75 -0.02 -5.15 -0.49
CA GLY A 75 1.05 -5.48 0.46
C GLY A 75 0.71 -6.67 1.37
N TYR A 76 -0.52 -6.74 1.87
CA TYR A 76 -0.99 -7.85 2.69
C TYR A 76 -1.04 -9.15 1.91
N THR A 77 -1.58 -9.14 0.69
CA THR A 77 -1.66 -10.36 -0.12
C THR A 77 -0.28 -10.93 -0.42
N LEU A 78 0.65 -10.07 -0.84
CA LEU A 78 2.02 -10.49 -1.14
C LEU A 78 2.72 -11.06 0.10
N LEU A 79 2.54 -10.42 1.25
CA LEU A 79 3.09 -10.89 2.52
C LEU A 79 2.47 -12.24 2.95
N THR A 80 1.14 -12.34 2.98
CA THR A 80 0.45 -13.52 3.54
C THR A 80 0.65 -14.75 2.68
N ASP A 81 0.68 -14.56 1.36
CA ASP A 81 0.82 -15.66 0.42
C ASP A 81 2.31 -15.91 0.05
N GLY A 82 3.24 -15.13 0.62
CA GLY A 82 4.69 -15.28 0.41
C GLY A 82 5.14 -15.04 -1.03
N ILE A 83 4.44 -14.16 -1.74
CA ILE A 83 4.59 -13.97 -3.19
C ILE A 83 5.58 -12.84 -3.49
N ASP A 84 6.66 -13.13 -4.21
CA ASP A 84 7.52 -12.07 -4.73
C ASP A 84 6.77 -11.20 -5.75
N LYS A 85 6.89 -9.88 -5.59
CA LYS A 85 6.14 -8.92 -6.40
C LYS A 85 6.54 -8.98 -7.88
N TYR A 86 7.83 -9.13 -8.15
CA TYR A 86 8.36 -9.13 -9.52
C TYR A 86 8.00 -10.44 -10.21
N GLU A 87 8.16 -11.59 -9.55
CA GLU A 87 7.76 -12.89 -10.08
C GLU A 87 6.26 -12.93 -10.41
N ALA A 88 5.41 -12.45 -9.50
CA ALA A 88 3.97 -12.37 -9.75
C ALA A 88 3.65 -11.41 -10.90
N TRP A 89 4.38 -10.30 -11.03
CA TRP A 89 4.20 -9.36 -12.13
C TRP A 89 4.56 -9.98 -13.47
N GLU A 90 5.69 -10.70 -13.56
CA GLU A 90 6.11 -11.42 -14.76
C GLU A 90 5.06 -12.45 -15.15
N ARG A 91 4.59 -13.27 -14.19
CA ARG A 91 3.56 -14.28 -14.46
C ARG A 91 2.23 -13.67 -14.94
N CYS A 92 1.81 -12.54 -14.39
CA CYS A 92 0.59 -11.85 -14.84
C CYS A 92 0.66 -11.34 -16.30
N ARG A 93 1.85 -11.23 -16.89
CA ARG A 93 1.99 -10.83 -18.31
C ARG A 93 1.51 -11.93 -19.25
N GLU A 94 1.75 -13.18 -18.87
CA GLU A 94 1.48 -14.36 -19.70
C GLU A 94 0.17 -15.04 -19.30
N ASP A 95 -0.13 -15.09 -18.00
CA ASP A 95 -1.28 -15.83 -17.44
C ASP A 95 -2.35 -14.88 -16.90
N LYS A 96 -3.43 -14.72 -17.69
CA LYS A 96 -4.58 -13.87 -17.32
C LYS A 96 -5.50 -14.49 -16.28
N GLU A 97 -5.51 -15.82 -16.16
CA GLU A 97 -6.28 -16.49 -15.12
C GLU A 97 -5.60 -16.29 -13.76
N TYR A 98 -4.28 -16.41 -13.72
CA TYR A 98 -3.47 -16.06 -12.55
C TYR A 98 -3.63 -14.58 -12.16
N GLU A 99 -3.53 -13.65 -13.12
CA GLU A 99 -3.74 -12.22 -12.84
C GLU A 99 -5.11 -11.98 -12.19
N ARG A 100 -6.17 -12.59 -12.75
CA ARG A 100 -7.52 -12.48 -12.21
C ARG A 100 -7.65 -13.08 -10.81
N GLY A 101 -7.10 -14.27 -10.59
CA GLY A 101 -7.10 -14.94 -9.29
C GLY A 101 -6.38 -14.12 -8.22
N LEU A 102 -5.21 -13.57 -8.55
CA LEU A 102 -4.43 -12.73 -7.66
C LEU A 102 -5.17 -11.43 -7.30
N LEU A 103 -5.81 -10.77 -8.26
CA LEU A 103 -6.60 -9.55 -8.00
C LEU A 103 -7.82 -9.84 -7.12
N LEU A 104 -8.49 -10.99 -7.30
CA LEU A 104 -9.57 -11.42 -6.43
C LEU A 104 -9.10 -11.70 -5.01
N ARG A 105 -7.91 -12.30 -4.86
CA ARG A 105 -7.26 -12.50 -3.56
C ARG A 105 -6.98 -11.17 -2.87
N MET A 106 -6.39 -10.21 -3.58
CA MET A 106 -6.16 -8.85 -3.09
C MET A 106 -7.44 -8.13 -2.70
N ARG A 107 -8.52 -8.33 -3.45
CA ARG A 107 -9.83 -7.74 -3.14
C ARG A 107 -10.34 -8.15 -1.76
N GLY A 108 -10.04 -9.36 -1.31
CA GLY A 108 -10.36 -9.85 0.04
C GLY A 108 -9.79 -8.96 1.16
N PHE A 109 -8.68 -8.27 0.91
CA PHE A 109 -8.02 -7.40 1.90
C PHE A 109 -8.44 -5.93 1.82
N LEU A 110 -9.27 -5.48 0.86
CA LEU A 110 -9.63 -4.06 0.69
C LEU A 110 -10.29 -3.43 1.92
N HIS A 111 -11.03 -4.24 2.67
CA HIS A 111 -11.77 -3.83 3.85
C HIS A 111 -11.21 -4.45 5.13
N TYR A 112 -10.19 -5.28 5.01
CA TYR A 112 -9.51 -5.87 6.15
C TYR A 112 -8.84 -4.79 6.99
N ARG A 113 -9.05 -4.85 8.30
CA ARG A 113 -8.41 -3.97 9.27
C ARG A 113 -7.62 -4.88 10.21
N PRO A 114 -6.27 -4.80 10.22
CA PRO A 114 -5.49 -5.57 11.17
C PRO A 114 -5.79 -5.12 12.59
N VAL A 115 -5.50 -5.99 13.56
CA VAL A 115 -5.57 -5.64 14.98
C VAL A 115 -4.67 -4.43 15.23
N PRO A 116 -5.22 -3.32 15.75
CA PRO A 116 -4.42 -2.14 16.07
C PRO A 116 -3.35 -2.49 17.09
N CYS A 117 -2.10 -2.21 16.75
CA CYS A 117 -0.95 -2.39 17.61
C CYS A 117 0.11 -1.40 17.15
N ARG A 118 0.24 -0.29 17.86
CA ARG A 118 1.29 0.67 17.53
C ARG A 118 2.63 -0.01 17.79
N CYS A 119 3.48 -0.07 16.77
CA CYS A 119 4.77 -0.74 16.89
C CYS A 119 5.83 -0.06 16.02
N HIS A 120 7.10 -0.31 16.33
CA HIS A 120 8.23 0.02 15.48
C HIS A 120 9.06 -1.23 15.17
N LEU A 121 9.89 -1.09 14.13
CA LEU A 121 10.82 -2.13 13.70
C LEU A 121 12.21 -1.84 14.24
N GLU A 122 12.90 -2.88 14.69
CA GLU A 122 14.32 -2.86 15.03
C GLU A 122 15.08 -3.91 14.23
N TYR A 123 16.27 -3.52 13.77
CA TYR A 123 17.24 -4.44 13.19
C TYR A 123 18.51 -4.38 14.03
N GLN A 124 18.93 -5.51 14.59
CA GLN A 124 20.12 -5.57 15.45
C GLN A 124 20.12 -4.47 16.54
N ARG A 125 19.01 -4.32 17.28
CA ARG A 125 18.78 -3.30 18.33
C ARG A 125 18.84 -1.83 17.84
N SER A 126 18.74 -1.61 16.53
CA SER A 126 18.70 -0.28 15.92
C SER A 126 17.31 0.02 15.35
N PRO A 127 16.61 1.06 15.86
CA PRO A 127 15.28 1.41 15.37
C PRO A 127 15.29 1.89 13.92
N VAL A 128 14.39 1.30 13.12
CA VAL A 128 14.21 1.60 11.70
C VAL A 128 13.50 2.94 11.54
N ARG A 129 14.11 3.82 10.74
CA ARG A 129 13.55 5.13 10.36
C ARG A 129 12.88 5.10 8.99
N ARG A 130 13.51 4.49 7.99
CA ARG A 130 12.93 4.34 6.64
C ARG A 130 13.41 3.04 6.01
N ILE A 131 12.53 2.45 5.22
CA ILE A 131 12.75 1.22 4.48
C ILE A 131 12.78 1.59 3.00
N TYR A 132 13.88 1.28 2.33
CA TYR A 132 14.06 1.45 0.90
C TYR A 132 14.29 0.09 0.26
N VAL A 133 14.21 0.04 -1.07
CA VAL A 133 14.68 -1.13 -1.81
C VAL A 133 16.20 -1.16 -1.66
N GLY A 134 16.75 -2.27 -1.15
CA GLY A 134 18.19 -2.48 -1.01
C GLY A 134 18.89 -1.82 0.19
N TYR A 135 18.28 -0.85 0.89
CA TYR A 135 18.83 -0.35 2.16
C TYR A 135 17.77 0.09 3.18
N ILE A 136 18.19 0.16 4.45
CA ILE A 136 17.38 0.67 5.57
C ILE A 136 18.16 1.78 6.28
N SER A 137 17.44 2.82 6.68
CA SER A 137 18.01 3.88 7.52
C SER A 137 17.53 3.74 8.96
N PHE A 138 18.40 4.04 9.91
CA PHE A 138 18.15 3.90 11.34
C PHE A 138 18.13 5.26 12.05
N SER A 139 17.34 5.39 13.12
CA SER A 139 17.37 6.55 14.00
C SER A 139 16.61 6.27 15.30
N ARG A 140 17.26 6.52 16.44
CA ARG A 140 16.60 6.43 17.76
C ARG A 140 15.53 7.52 17.96
N GLN A 141 15.79 8.74 17.50
CA GLN A 141 14.89 9.88 17.67
C GLN A 141 13.72 9.90 16.67
N ARG A 142 13.96 9.44 15.44
CA ARG A 142 12.97 9.52 14.34
C ARG A 142 12.64 8.13 13.79
N ARG A 143 12.31 7.20 14.68
CA ARG A 143 11.87 5.85 14.30
C ARG A 143 10.52 5.89 13.60
N ARG A 144 10.27 4.92 12.72
CA ARG A 144 9.00 4.80 12.00
C ARG A 144 8.01 3.99 12.83
N ILE A 145 6.87 4.61 13.14
CA ILE A 145 5.75 3.96 13.80
C ILE A 145 4.79 3.40 12.77
N PHE A 146 4.34 2.18 13.02
CA PHE A 146 3.30 1.49 12.26
C PHE A 146 2.06 1.34 13.13
N PRO A 147 0.85 1.36 12.53
CA PRO A 147 -0.39 1.23 13.29
C PRO A 147 -0.75 -0.23 13.63
N SER A 148 -0.11 -1.21 12.97
CA SER A 148 -0.23 -2.62 13.29
C SER A 148 1.07 -3.38 12.95
N VAL A 149 1.22 -4.56 13.56
CA VAL A 149 2.28 -5.53 13.25
C VAL A 149 2.26 -5.89 11.76
N LEU A 150 1.07 -6.13 11.20
CA LEU A 150 0.90 -6.51 9.79
C LEU A 150 1.35 -5.39 8.85
N ASP A 151 1.06 -4.13 9.18
CA ASP A 151 1.54 -2.98 8.40
C ASP A 151 3.06 -2.85 8.42
N ALA A 152 3.71 -3.21 9.54
CA ALA A 152 5.16 -3.20 9.66
C ALA A 152 5.79 -4.30 8.80
N GLN A 153 5.28 -5.53 8.89
CA GLN A 153 5.74 -6.67 8.09
C GLN A 153 5.53 -6.44 6.60
N ALA A 154 4.34 -5.96 6.20
CA ALA A 154 4.02 -5.69 4.81
C ALA A 154 4.92 -4.60 4.21
N ALA A 155 5.31 -3.59 5.01
CA ALA A 155 6.23 -2.55 4.57
C ALA A 155 7.67 -3.05 4.34
N LEU A 156 8.12 -4.07 5.08
CA LEU A 156 9.40 -4.75 4.84
C LEU A 156 9.31 -5.61 3.58
N PHE A 157 8.31 -6.47 3.52
CA PHE A 157 8.12 -7.42 2.43
C PHE A 157 7.96 -6.70 1.08
N ALA A 158 7.15 -5.65 1.03
CA ALA A 158 6.97 -4.82 -0.18
C ALA A 158 8.26 -4.11 -0.67
N LYS A 159 9.32 -4.12 0.14
CA LYS A 159 10.64 -3.56 -0.20
C LYS A 159 11.71 -4.66 -0.38
N GLY A 160 11.31 -5.92 -0.42
CA GLY A 160 12.20 -7.07 -0.59
C GLY A 160 12.96 -7.49 0.67
N TRP A 161 12.52 -7.02 1.84
CA TRP A 161 13.13 -7.40 3.11
C TRP A 161 12.37 -8.55 3.76
N ASN A 162 13.10 -9.56 4.24
CA ASN A 162 12.52 -10.62 5.06
C ASN A 162 12.11 -10.06 6.44
N PRO A 163 10.81 -10.05 6.79
CA PRO A 163 10.33 -9.54 8.08
C PRO A 163 10.90 -10.28 9.31
N ASP A 164 11.23 -11.56 9.19
CA ASP A 164 11.72 -12.40 10.31
C ASP A 164 13.09 -11.95 10.83
N LYS A 165 13.83 -11.17 10.04
CA LYS A 165 15.11 -10.57 10.44
C LYS A 165 14.95 -9.32 11.32
N PHE A 166 13.72 -8.87 11.53
CA PHE A 166 13.42 -7.65 12.27
C PHE A 166 12.65 -7.99 13.54
N GLN A 167 13.02 -7.33 14.62
CA GLN A 167 12.24 -7.36 15.84
C GLN A 167 11.12 -6.33 15.73
N ILE A 168 9.91 -6.74 16.09
CA ILE A 168 8.76 -5.85 16.23
C ILE A 168 8.64 -5.51 17.70
N VAL A 169 8.70 -4.22 18.01
CA VAL A 169 8.57 -3.73 19.37
C VAL A 169 7.26 -2.96 19.47
N GLU A 170 6.40 -3.41 20.37
CA GLU A 170 5.14 -2.72 20.66
C GLU A 170 5.43 -1.41 21.39
N GLU A 171 4.75 -0.35 20.98
CA GLU A 171 4.81 0.94 21.63
C GLU A 171 3.78 0.95 22.75
N GLU A 172 4.23 1.11 23.99
CA GLU A 172 3.31 1.38 25.09
C GLU A 172 2.52 2.65 24.76
N THR A 173 1.19 2.52 24.74
CA THR A 173 0.30 3.68 24.74
C THR A 173 0.45 4.36 26.09
N ASN A 174 1.41 5.28 26.20
CA ASN A 174 1.57 6.08 27.40
C ASN A 174 0.27 6.92 27.56
N PRO A 175 -0.56 6.72 28.60
CA PRO A 175 -1.84 7.43 28.75
C PRO A 175 -1.66 8.92 29.12
N LYS A 176 -0.45 9.48 29.02
CA LYS A 176 -0.12 10.87 29.35
C LYS A 176 0.14 11.71 28.11
N SER A 177 -0.86 11.88 27.26
CA SER A 177 -0.91 13.01 26.32
C SER A 177 -2.34 13.39 25.91
N GLU A 178 -3.33 13.09 26.75
CA GLU A 178 -4.60 13.82 26.79
C GLU A 178 -4.56 14.64 28.08
N ILE A 179 -4.13 15.88 27.96
CA ILE A 179 -4.38 17.07 28.80
C ILE A 179 -3.30 18.07 28.36
N GLN A 180 -3.68 18.95 27.44
CA GLN A 180 -3.44 20.39 27.48
C GLN A 180 -4.27 21.06 26.38
#